data_AF-A0A934UTD8-F1
#
_entry.id   AF-A0A934UTD8-F1
#
_cell.length_a   1.000
_cell.length_b   1.000
_cell.length_c   1.000
_cell.angle_alpha   90.00
_cell.angle_beta   90.00
_cell.angle_gamma   90.00
#
_symmetry.space_group_name_H-M   'P 1'
#
loop_
_entity.id
_entity.type
_entity.pdbx_description
1 polymer ?
#
loop_
_entity_poly.entity_id
_entity_poly.type
_entity_poly.pdbx_seq_one_letter_code
_entity_poly.pdbx_strand_id
1 'polypeptide(L)' 'MFIRVKSRDTGHEFDIHEEQFDEAKHTQVKRYPPSKRVRRTKFRAGFKPTLSVSPVGEEGVGDGSDDS' A
#
# COMPACT_ATOMS: atom_id res chain seq x y z
N MET A 1 3.16 -11.13 29.08
CA MET A 1 2.56 -10.50 27.89
C MET A 1 3.18 -9.13 27.69
N PHE A 2 3.37 -8.67 26.44
CA PHE A 2 3.93 -7.35 26.13
C PHE A 2 2.86 -6.44 25.53
N ILE A 3 2.90 -5.16 25.90
CA ILE A 3 2.03 -4.12 25.39
C ILE A 3 2.86 -2.98 24.79
N ARG A 4 2.34 -2.40 23.71
CA ARG A 4 2.96 -1.23 23.09
C ARG A 4 2.43 0.04 23.73
N VAL A 5 3.34 0.84 24.24
CA VAL A 5 3.02 2.04 25.02
C VAL A 5 3.78 3.23 24.48
N LYS A 6 3.21 4.42 24.66
CA LYS A 6 3.87 5.68 24.31
C LYS A 6 4.28 6.38 25.60
N SER A 7 5.58 6.69 25.73
CA SER A 7 6.07 7.53 26.83
C SER A 7 5.52 8.95 26.69
N ARG A 8 5.06 9.51 27.81
CA ARG A 8 4.61 10.90 27.86
C ARG A 8 5.77 11.89 27.68
N ASP A 9 6.94 11.57 28.23
CA ASP A 9 8.08 12.49 28.27
C ASP A 9 8.80 12.58 26.93
N THR A 10 9.06 11.44 26.30
CA THR A 10 9.85 11.37 25.06
C THR A 10 9.00 11.20 23.81
N GLY A 11 7.73 10.81 23.96
CA GLY A 11 6.83 10.52 22.85
C GLY A 11 7.18 9.24 22.07
N HIS A 12 8.23 8.51 22.46
CA HIS A 12 8.63 7.27 21.81
C HIS A 12 7.68 6.12 22.14
N GLU A 13 7.46 5.26 21.14
CA GLU A 13 6.71 4.02 21.28
C GLU A 13 7.66 2.85 21.52
N PHE A 14 7.42 2.06 22.57
CA PHE A 14 8.17 0.85 22.87
C PHE A 14 7.27 -0.21 23.49
N ASP A 15 7.75 -1.44 23.51
CA ASP A 15 7.04 -2.57 24.09
C ASP A 15 7.54 -2.79 25.52
N ILE A 16 6.61 -2.90 26.48
CA ILE A 16 6.91 -3.17 27.90
C ILE A 16 6.12 -4.39 28.37
N HIS A 17 6.67 -5.11 29.34
CA HIS A 17 5.93 -6.16 30.04
C HIS A 17 4.74 -5.55 30.79
N GLU A 18 3.61 -6.24 30.77
CA GLU A 18 2.38 -5.81 31.43
C GLU A 18 2.56 -5.58 32.94
N GLU A 19 3.39 -6.38 33.61
CA GLU A 19 3.70 -6.25 35.05
C GLU A 19 4.45 -4.96 35.40
N GLN A 20 5.15 -4.37 34.43
CA GLN A 20 5.96 -3.15 34.61
C GLN A 20 5.25 -1.90 34.10
N PHE A 21 4.01 -2.03 33.63
CA PHE A 21 3.27 -0.91 33.06
C PHE A 21 2.73 0.03 34.14
N ASP A 22 3.13 1.30 34.04
CA ASP A 22 2.63 2.40 34.87
C ASP A 22 1.80 3.35 34.00
N GLU A 23 0.48 3.38 34.24
CA GLU A 23 -0.49 4.19 33.50
C GLU A 23 -0.29 5.71 33.72
N ALA A 24 0.32 6.11 34.83
CA ALA A 24 0.61 7.53 35.08
C ALA A 24 1.71 8.06 34.14
N LYS A 25 2.68 7.20 33.78
CA LYS A 25 3.84 7.57 32.95
C LYS A 25 3.61 7.31 31.46
N HIS A 26 2.72 6.37 31.14
CA HIS A 26 2.57 5.87 29.77
C HIS A 26 1.12 5.91 29.32
N THR A 27 0.93 6.10 28.02
CA THR A 27 -0.39 5.98 27.40
C THR A 27 -0.44 4.71 26.57
N GLN A 28 -1.47 3.89 26.78
CA GLN A 28 -1.66 2.68 26.00
C GLN A 28 -2.03 3.06 24.57
N VAL A 29 -1.25 2.56 23.61
CA VAL A 29 -1.50 2.84 22.20
C VAL A 29 -2.52 1.82 21.67
N LYS A 30 -3.58 2.30 21.02
CA LYS A 30 -4.49 1.41 20.28
C LYS A 30 -3.67 0.74 19.18
N ARG A 31 -3.62 -0.59 19.19
CA ARG A 31 -2.95 -1.36 18.13
C ARG A 31 -3.44 -0.88 16.77
N TYR A 32 -2.50 -0.61 15.86
CA TYR A 32 -2.85 -0.26 14.48
C TYR A 32 -3.77 -1.33 13.91
N PRO A 33 -4.81 -0.95 13.14
CA PRO A 33 -5.66 -1.92 12.48
C PRO A 33 -4.78 -2.83 11.61
N PRO A 34 -5.05 -4.14 11.58
CA PRO A 34 -4.26 -5.07 10.78
C PRO A 34 -4.29 -4.59 9.32
N SER A 35 -3.11 -4.37 8.74
CA SER A 35 -3.03 -4.00 7.33
C SER A 35 -3.47 -5.18 6.48
N LYS A 36 -4.45 -4.96 5.59
CA LYS A 36 -4.84 -5.98 4.62
C LYS A 36 -3.71 -6.12 3.60
N ARG A 37 -2.87 -7.14 3.75
CA ARG A 37 -1.90 -7.49 2.71
C ARG A 37 -2.66 -7.91 1.46
N VAL A 38 -2.46 -7.19 0.35
CA VAL A 38 -3.03 -7.55 -0.95
C VAL A 38 -2.52 -8.95 -1.31
N ARG A 39 -3.43 -9.92 -1.42
CA ARG A 39 -3.07 -11.27 -1.85
C ARG A 39 -2.68 -11.18 -3.32
N ARG A 40 -1.50 -11.65 -3.66
CA ARG A 40 -1.07 -11.75 -5.07
C ARG A 40 -2.11 -12.55 -5.83
N THR A 41 -2.70 -11.97 -6.87
CA THR A 41 -3.60 -12.69 -7.77
C THR A 41 -2.79 -13.82 -8.40
N LYS A 42 -3.10 -15.06 -8.05
CA LYS A 42 -2.53 -16.21 -8.78
C LYS A 42 -3.28 -16.26 -10.11
N PHE A 43 -2.59 -15.90 -11.19
CA PHE A 43 -3.07 -16.23 -12.53
C PHE A 43 -3.23 -17.76 -12.57
N ARG A 44 -4.46 -18.23 -12.78
CA ARG A 44 -4.73 -19.65 -12.99
C ARG A 44 -4.10 -20.00 -14.33
N ALA A 45 -3.17 -20.97 -14.34
CA ALA A 45 -2.58 -21.47 -15.59
C ALA A 45 -3.72 -21.85 -16.56
N GLY A 46 -3.77 -21.18 -17.71
CA GLY A 46 -4.85 -21.29 -18.71
C GLY A 46 -5.66 -20.01 -18.94
N PHE A 47 -5.60 -19.02 -18.05
CA PHE A 47 -6.26 -17.72 -18.26
C PHE A 47 -5.30 -16.76 -18.96
N LYS A 48 -5.39 -16.64 -20.28
CA LYS A 48 -4.75 -15.56 -21.04
C LYS A 48 -5.61 -14.31 -20.85
N PRO A 49 -5.18 -13.28 -20.11
CA PRO A 49 -5.89 -12.00 -20.15
C PRO A 49 -5.76 -11.47 -21.58
N THR A 50 -6.88 -11.42 -22.31
CA THR A 50 -6.94 -10.69 -23.58
C THR A 50 -6.81 -9.21 -23.23
N LEU A 51 -5.60 -8.66 -23.37
CA LEU A 51 -5.41 -7.22 -23.39
C LEU A 51 -6.12 -6.72 -24.64
N SER A 52 -7.35 -6.23 -24.49
CA SER A 52 -8.05 -5.50 -25.53
C SER A 52 -7.36 -4.14 -25.68
N VAL A 53 -6.23 -4.12 -26.38
CA VAL A 53 -5.66 -2.89 -26.88
C VAL A 53 -6.56 -2.48 -28.03
N SER A 54 -7.36 -1.44 -27.82
CA SER A 54 -8.06 -0.80 -28.94
C SER A 54 -6.97 -0.23 -29.86
N PRO A 55 -6.91 -0.60 -31.14
CA PRO A 55 -5.95 0.01 -32.05
C PRO A 55 -6.26 1.51 -32.10
N VAL A 56 -5.26 2.33 -31.78
CA VAL A 56 -5.26 3.77 -32.10
C VAL A 56 -5.50 3.88 -33.60
N GLY A 57 -6.51 4.64 -33.98
CA GLY A 57 -6.95 4.79 -35.36
C GLY A 57 -5.81 5.21 -36.28
N GLU A 58 -5.72 4.56 -37.44
CA GLU A 58 -4.97 5.09 -38.57
C GLU A 58 -5.71 6.32 -39.10
N GLU A 59 -5.23 7.51 -38.71
CA GLU A 59 -5.50 8.73 -39.47
C GLU A 59 -4.36 8.93 -40.47
N GLY A 60 -4.54 8.35 -41.66
CA GLY A 60 -3.77 8.71 -42.83
C GLY A 60 -4.29 10.01 -43.44
N VAL A 61 -3.44 11.04 -43.48
CA VAL A 61 -3.44 12.15 -44.46
C VAL A 61 -1.98 12.64 -44.46
N GLY A 62 -1.14 12.34 -45.45
CA GLY A 62 -1.19 12.86 -46.82
C GLY A 62 0.09 13.66 -47.03
N ASP A 63 1.13 12.99 -47.54
CA ASP A 63 2.38 13.59 -48.01
C ASP A 63 2.06 14.52 -49.20
N GLY A 64 2.19 15.82 -48.97
CA GLY A 64 1.97 16.87 -49.97
C GLY A 64 3.22 17.73 -50.05
N SER A 65 4.26 17.20 -50.71
CA SER A 65 5.31 18.02 -51.29
C SER A 65 4.69 18.85 -52.42
N ASP A 66 4.54 20.15 -52.21
CA ASP A 66 4.26 21.11 -53.28
C ASP A 66 5.51 21.99 -53.47
N ASP A 67 5.96 22.00 -54.72
CA ASP A 67 7.18 22.59 -55.27
C ASP A 67 6.80 23.94 -55.89
N SER A 68 7.26 25.06 -55.31
CA SER A 68 7.35 26.39 -55.94
C SER A 68 8.10 27.38 -55.05
#